data_AF-A0A7S2YL54-F1
#
_entry.id   AF-A0A7S2YL54-F1
#
_cell.length_a   1.000
_cell.length_b   1.000
_cell.length_c   1.000
_cell.angle_alpha   90.00
_cell.angle_beta   90.00
_cell.angle_gamma   90.00
#
_symmetry.space_group_name_H-M   'P 1'
#
loop_
_entity.id
_entity.type
_entity.pdbx_description
1 polymer ?
#
loop_
_entity_poly.entity_id
_entity_poly.type
_entity_poly.pdbx_seq_one_letter_code
_entity_poly.pdbx_strand_id
1 'polypeptide(L)'
;MKVTSLLTRLRQDPEQAATSLLELIADLQELDIIEELRFPMTDDSLDTMHQVFDVCAKGIERTCQDLEPWSLDTENLEGIRVRVGEGQFFMLRKSLHDPIISLQLEALDRDQAQTLIVDPLMALLESDEPIKSSLDLDILRNF
;
A
#
# COMPACT_ATOMS: atom_id res chain seq x y z
N MET A 1 11.97 -22.27 8.77
CA MET A 1 11.05 -23.25 8.14
C MET A 1 11.24 -23.16 6.63
N LYS A 2 11.69 -24.22 5.95
CA LYS A 2 10.89 -25.23 5.23
C LYS A 2 10.44 -24.91 3.79
N VAL A 3 10.75 -23.75 3.20
CA VAL A 3 10.33 -23.49 1.79
C VAL A 3 11.08 -24.38 0.79
N THR A 4 12.40 -24.53 0.95
CA THR A 4 13.23 -25.38 0.07
C THR A 4 12.88 -26.87 0.14
N SER A 5 12.53 -27.37 1.34
CA SER A 5 12.07 -28.75 1.52
C SER A 5 10.69 -29.01 0.92
N LEU A 6 9.79 -28.01 0.92
CA LEU A 6 8.46 -28.11 0.31
C LEU A 6 8.58 -28.15 -1.23
N LEU A 7 9.38 -27.27 -1.82
CA LEU A 7 9.68 -27.28 -3.26
C LEU A 7 10.33 -28.61 -3.71
N THR A 8 11.20 -29.18 -2.87
CA THR A 8 11.83 -30.49 -3.14
C THR A 8 10.81 -31.63 -3.11
N ARG A 9 9.87 -31.62 -2.15
CA ARG A 9 8.78 -32.60 -2.07
C ARG A 9 7.79 -32.47 -3.22
N LEU A 10 7.46 -31.25 -3.65
CA LEU A 10 6.58 -30.98 -4.79
C LEU A 10 7.13 -31.52 -6.11
N ARG A 11 8.45 -31.65 -6.19
CA ARG A 11 9.16 -32.24 -7.33
C ARG A 11 9.23 -33.77 -7.27
N GLN A 12 9.10 -34.37 -6.08
CA GLN A 12 9.19 -35.82 -5.86
C GLN A 12 7.82 -36.51 -5.83
N ASP A 13 6.82 -35.84 -5.24
CA ASP A 13 5.44 -36.31 -5.16
C ASP A 13 4.49 -35.10 -5.23
N PRO A 14 4.12 -34.67 -6.45
CA PRO A 14 3.42 -33.41 -6.66
C PRO A 14 2.02 -33.37 -6.03
N GLU A 15 1.31 -34.51 -5.94
CA GLU A 15 -0.05 -34.54 -5.37
C GLU A 15 -0.06 -34.44 -3.84
N GLN A 16 0.81 -35.19 -3.15
CA GLN A 16 0.94 -35.08 -1.69
C GLN A 16 1.51 -33.73 -1.27
N ALA A 17 2.49 -33.21 -2.02
CA ALA A 17 3.08 -31.93 -1.72
C ALA A 17 2.12 -30.76 -1.96
N ALA A 18 1.32 -30.80 -3.04
CA ALA A 18 0.26 -29.83 -3.28
C ALA A 18 -0.77 -29.82 -2.15
N THR A 19 -1.18 -31.01 -1.68
CA THR A 19 -2.08 -31.14 -0.52
C THR A 19 -1.46 -30.54 0.74
N SER A 20 -0.19 -30.85 1.04
CA SER A 20 0.51 -30.30 2.20
C SER A 20 0.77 -28.79 2.12
N LEU A 21 0.87 -28.24 0.90
CA LEU A 21 1.03 -26.80 0.69
C LEU A 21 -0.29 -26.09 0.88
N LEU A 22 -1.37 -26.61 0.30
CA LEU A 22 -2.72 -26.08 0.48
C LEU A 22 -3.14 -26.12 1.95
N GLU A 23 -2.82 -27.19 2.69
CA GLU A 23 -3.02 -27.26 4.14
C GLU A 23 -2.20 -26.23 4.91
N LEU A 24 -0.97 -25.94 4.47
CA LEU A 24 -0.10 -24.95 5.13
C LEU A 24 -0.60 -23.52 4.95
N ILE A 25 -1.25 -23.23 3.82
CA ILE A 25 -1.78 -21.90 3.50
C ILE A 25 -3.28 -21.79 3.77
N ALA A 26 -3.95 -22.87 4.20
CA ALA A 26 -5.40 -22.90 4.41
C ALA A 26 -5.90 -21.88 5.44
N ASP A 27 -5.07 -21.58 6.44
CA ASP A 27 -5.39 -20.62 7.49
C ASP A 27 -4.87 -19.20 7.18
N LEU A 28 -4.23 -18.98 6.02
CA LEU A 28 -3.86 -17.63 5.60
C LEU A 28 -5.12 -16.88 5.19
N GLN A 29 -5.41 -15.81 5.92
CA GLN A 29 -6.51 -14.92 5.62
C GLN A 29 -6.23 -14.21 4.29
N GLU A 30 -7.13 -14.37 3.32
CA GLU A 30 -7.11 -13.59 2.09
C GLU A 30 -7.53 -12.15 2.38
N LEU A 31 -6.92 -11.20 1.67
CA LEU A 31 -7.31 -9.80 1.70
C LEU A 31 -8.32 -9.59 0.59
N ASP A 32 -9.57 -9.23 0.93
CA ASP A 32 -10.64 -9.07 -0.07
C ASP A 32 -10.43 -7.82 -0.94
N ILE A 33 -9.65 -6.85 -0.44
CA ILE A 33 -9.35 -5.60 -1.13
C ILE A 33 -7.88 -5.58 -1.52
N ILE A 34 -7.63 -5.53 -2.82
CA ILE A 34 -6.31 -5.33 -3.43
C ILE A 34 -6.52 -4.35 -4.59
N GLU A 35 -6.31 -3.06 -4.32
CA GLU A 35 -6.60 -1.99 -5.28
C GLU A 35 -5.38 -1.08 -5.51
N GLU A 36 -5.27 -0.54 -6.72
CA GLU A 36 -4.31 0.51 -7.06
C GLU A 36 -5.06 1.75 -7.54
N LEU A 37 -4.98 2.82 -6.76
CA LEU A 37 -5.50 4.14 -7.10
C LEU A 37 -4.37 4.98 -7.70
N ARG A 38 -4.67 5.74 -8.75
CA ARG A 38 -3.67 6.52 -9.50
C ARG A 38 -4.08 7.99 -9.52
N PHE A 39 -3.30 8.83 -8.85
CA PHE A 39 -3.54 10.26 -8.75
C PHE A 39 -2.71 11.01 -9.78
N PRO A 40 -3.33 11.48 -10.88
CA PRO A 40 -2.64 12.37 -11.81
C PRO A 40 -2.37 13.73 -11.15
N MET A 41 -1.25 14.35 -11.52
CA MET A 41 -0.98 15.74 -11.17
C MET A 41 -1.88 16.66 -11.98
N THR A 42 -2.41 17.71 -11.36
CA THR A 42 -3.28 18.67 -12.05
C THR A 42 -2.56 19.50 -13.11
N ASP A 43 -1.23 19.62 -13.01
CA ASP A 43 -0.37 20.40 -13.91
C ASP A 43 0.45 19.55 -14.87
N ASP A 44 0.26 18.22 -14.89
CA ASP A 44 1.03 17.24 -15.68
C ASP A 44 2.56 17.36 -15.52
N SER A 45 3.05 17.89 -14.40
CA SER A 45 4.48 18.15 -14.16
C SER A 45 5.14 17.05 -13.33
N LEU A 46 6.20 16.44 -13.88
CA LEU A 46 7.03 15.46 -13.16
C LEU A 46 7.79 16.09 -11.98
N ASP A 47 8.23 17.34 -12.12
CA ASP A 47 8.94 18.04 -11.05
C ASP A 47 8.00 18.36 -9.88
N THR A 48 6.77 18.78 -10.18
CA THR A 48 5.72 19.01 -9.18
C THR A 48 5.35 17.68 -8.50
N MET A 49 5.21 16.60 -9.26
CA MET A 49 4.96 15.26 -8.74
C MET A 49 6.03 14.82 -7.73
N HIS A 50 7.31 15.01 -8.04
CA HIS A 50 8.41 14.68 -7.12
C HIS A 50 8.33 15.49 -5.82
N GLN A 51 8.08 16.80 -5.91
CA GLN A 51 7.98 17.65 -4.73
C GLN A 51 6.77 17.27 -3.85
N VAL A 52 5.61 17.06 -4.46
CA VAL A 52 4.39 16.65 -3.77
C VAL A 52 4.59 15.29 -3.12
N PHE A 53 5.20 14.32 -3.82
CA PHE A 53 5.53 13.02 -3.26
C PHE A 53 6.43 13.14 -2.02
N ASP A 54 7.49 13.97 -2.07
CA ASP A 54 8.39 14.17 -0.93
C ASP A 54 7.70 14.83 0.28
N VAL A 55 6.67 15.65 0.05
CA VAL A 55 5.84 16.23 1.12
C VAL A 55 4.91 15.18 1.71
N CYS A 56 4.17 14.44 0.86
CA CYS A 56 3.35 13.30 1.28
C CYS A 56 4.17 12.32 2.12
N ALA A 57 5.40 12.06 1.68
CA ALA A 57 6.32 11.15 2.32
C ALA A 57 6.58 11.49 3.77
N LYS A 58 7.04 12.72 4.00
CA LYS A 58 7.34 13.24 5.32
C LYS A 58 6.10 13.30 6.20
N GLY A 59 4.94 13.64 5.63
CA GLY A 59 3.67 13.64 6.33
C GLY A 59 3.31 12.24 6.85
N ILE A 60 3.41 11.24 5.97
CA ILE A 60 3.13 9.83 6.33
C ILE A 60 4.13 9.33 7.36
N GLU A 61 5.41 9.62 7.18
CA GLU A 61 6.46 9.21 8.11
C GLU A 61 6.23 9.76 9.51
N ARG A 62 5.83 11.04 9.60
CA ARG A 62 5.46 11.69 10.86
C ARG A 62 4.22 11.04 11.48
N THR A 63 3.20 10.78 10.67
CA THR A 63 1.95 10.16 11.14
C THR A 63 2.20 8.77 11.71
N CYS A 64 3.10 7.99 11.11
CA CYS A 64 3.48 6.67 11.64
C CYS A 64 4.21 6.72 13.00
N GLN A 65 4.72 7.89 13.42
CA GLN A 65 5.32 8.05 14.75
C GLN A 65 4.25 8.30 15.84
N ASP A 66 3.12 8.88 15.45
CA ASP A 66 2.10 9.39 16.37
C ASP A 66 0.79 8.56 16.36
N LEU A 67 0.53 7.81 15.29
CA LEU A 67 -0.72 7.08 15.04
C LEU A 67 -0.51 5.56 14.98
N GLU A 68 -0.96 4.83 16.00
CA GLU A 68 -1.17 3.39 15.88
C GLU A 68 -2.47 3.11 15.10
N PRO A 69 -2.53 2.09 14.23
CA PRO A 69 -1.56 1.00 14.04
C PRO A 69 -0.53 1.23 12.90
N TRP A 70 -0.37 2.45 12.40
CA TRP A 70 0.50 2.73 11.26
C TRP A 70 1.97 2.49 11.62
N SER A 71 2.66 1.69 10.82
CA SER A 71 4.10 1.45 10.97
C SER A 71 4.80 1.40 9.62
N LEU A 72 5.87 2.20 9.48
CA LEU A 72 6.68 2.22 8.27
C LEU A 72 7.40 0.88 8.06
N ASP A 73 7.48 0.48 6.80
CA ASP A 73 8.37 -0.57 6.35
C ASP A 73 9.64 0.08 5.76
N THR A 74 10.77 -0.04 6.47
CA THR A 74 12.01 0.69 6.18
C THR A 74 12.83 0.09 5.02
N GLU A 75 12.41 -1.05 4.44
CA GLU A 75 13.18 -1.78 3.43
C GLU A 75 12.93 -1.35 1.97
N ASN A 76 12.15 -0.29 1.69
CA ASN A 76 11.78 0.07 0.32
C ASN A 76 12.34 1.44 -0.15
N LEU A 77 13.01 1.46 -1.31
CA LEU A 77 13.68 2.64 -1.89
C LEU A 77 12.91 3.32 -3.04
N GLU A 78 11.77 2.76 -3.47
CA GLU A 78 10.99 3.30 -4.60
C GLU A 78 9.62 3.88 -4.20
N GLY A 79 9.28 3.84 -2.92
CA GLY A 79 8.01 4.33 -2.41
C GLY A 79 7.90 4.14 -0.89
N ILE A 80 6.73 4.46 -0.34
CA ILE A 80 6.51 4.53 1.10
C ILE A 80 5.45 3.53 1.45
N ARG A 81 5.86 2.48 2.15
CA ARG A 81 4.99 1.40 2.57
C ARG A 81 4.69 1.51 4.05
N VAL A 82 3.42 1.45 4.39
CA VAL A 82 2.91 1.53 5.74
C VAL A 82 2.07 0.29 6.01
N ARG A 83 2.37 -0.40 7.10
CA ARG A 83 1.56 -1.49 7.63
C ARG A 83 0.53 -0.92 8.60
N VAL A 84 -0.67 -1.47 8.55
CA VAL A 84 -1.87 -0.94 9.25
C VAL A 84 -2.45 -1.94 10.25
N GLY A 85 -1.69 -2.99 10.59
CA GLY A 85 -2.13 -4.11 11.44
C GLY A 85 -2.70 -5.28 10.65
N GLU A 86 -2.73 -6.47 11.26
CA GLU A 86 -3.36 -7.69 10.70
C GLU A 86 -2.97 -8.06 9.25
N GLY A 87 -1.75 -7.73 8.83
CA GLY A 87 -1.26 -8.00 7.48
C GLY A 87 -1.68 -6.99 6.41
N GLN A 88 -2.52 -6.01 6.76
CA GLN A 88 -2.97 -4.92 5.89
C GLN A 88 -1.84 -3.91 5.68
N PHE A 89 -1.77 -3.33 4.49
CA PHE A 89 -0.80 -2.29 4.17
C PHE A 89 -1.30 -1.36 3.08
N PHE A 90 -0.66 -0.20 3.00
CA PHE A 90 -0.70 0.62 1.79
C PHE A 90 0.70 1.06 1.38
N MET A 91 0.85 1.42 0.11
CA MET A 91 2.09 1.88 -0.46
C MET A 91 1.85 3.05 -1.40
N LEU A 92 2.50 4.18 -1.13
CA LEU A 92 2.57 5.32 -2.03
C LEU A 92 3.80 5.20 -2.93
N ARG A 93 3.63 5.37 -4.24
CA ARG A 93 4.71 5.32 -5.24
C ARG A 93 4.59 6.46 -6.23
N LYS A 94 5.74 7.00 -6.61
CA LYS A 94 5.84 7.88 -7.78
C LYS A 94 6.02 7.05 -9.05
N SER A 95 5.34 7.44 -10.12
CA SER A 95 5.66 6.92 -11.45
C SER A 95 7.00 7.49 -11.93
N LEU A 96 7.75 6.69 -12.72
CA LEU A 96 9.06 7.09 -13.25
C LEU A 96 8.95 7.93 -14.54
N HIS A 97 7.83 7.80 -15.25
CA HIS A 97 7.68 8.37 -16.59
C HIS A 97 6.50 9.32 -16.70
N ASP A 98 5.46 9.07 -15.90
CA ASP A 98 4.22 9.82 -15.95
C ASP A 98 4.07 10.68 -14.68
N PRO A 99 3.45 11.86 -14.75
CA PRO A 99 3.17 12.71 -13.59
C PRO A 99 1.99 12.15 -12.78
N ILE A 100 2.19 10.96 -12.21
CA ILE A 100 1.18 10.20 -11.47
C ILE A 100 1.81 9.65 -10.18
N ILE A 101 1.07 9.76 -9.08
CA ILE A 101 1.35 9.06 -7.82
C ILE A 101 0.36 7.90 -7.69
N SER A 102 0.83 6.68 -7.45
CA SER A 102 -0.05 5.55 -7.18
C SER A 102 -0.10 5.21 -5.69
N LEU A 103 -1.30 4.86 -5.22
CA LEU A 103 -1.57 4.27 -3.91
C LEU A 103 -2.03 2.84 -4.12
N GLN A 104 -1.20 1.91 -3.71
CA GLN A 104 -1.57 0.49 -3.61
C GLN A 104 -2.08 0.26 -2.20
N LEU A 105 -3.24 -0.38 -2.04
CA LEU A 105 -3.78 -0.70 -0.73
C LEU A 105 -4.27 -2.15 -0.71
N GLU A 106 -3.97 -2.81 0.40
CA GLU A 106 -4.40 -4.17 0.69
C GLU A 106 -5.05 -4.19 2.07
N ALA A 107 -6.31 -4.64 2.12
CA ALA A 107 -7.13 -4.61 3.32
C ALA A 107 -8.07 -5.83 3.38
N LEU A 108 -8.52 -6.14 4.59
CA LEU A 108 -9.42 -7.27 4.84
C LEU A 108 -10.78 -7.08 4.21
N ASP A 109 -11.33 -5.88 4.29
CA ASP A 109 -12.62 -5.51 3.74
C ASP A 109 -12.64 -3.99 3.45
N ARG A 110 -13.68 -3.51 2.77
CA ARG A 110 -13.80 -2.09 2.38
C ARG A 110 -13.95 -1.15 3.57
N ASP A 111 -14.58 -1.58 4.66
CA ASP A 111 -14.79 -0.74 5.85
C ASP A 111 -13.46 -0.51 6.59
N GLN A 112 -12.65 -1.55 6.72
CA GLN A 112 -11.29 -1.45 7.25
C GLN A 112 -10.37 -0.65 6.34
N ALA A 113 -10.45 -0.85 5.01
CA ALA A 113 -9.73 -0.02 4.06
C ALA A 113 -10.08 1.46 4.23
N GLN A 114 -11.37 1.78 4.35
CA GLN A 114 -11.83 3.15 4.53
C GLN A 114 -11.29 3.74 5.84
N THR A 115 -11.55 3.07 6.96
CA THR A 115 -11.30 3.62 8.30
C THR A 115 -9.83 3.64 8.70
N LEU A 116 -9.05 2.62 8.29
CA LEU A 116 -7.65 2.48 8.69
C LEU A 116 -6.68 3.13 7.70
N ILE A 117 -7.05 3.24 6.42
CA ILE A 117 -6.15 3.71 5.35
C ILE A 117 -6.67 5.00 4.74
N VAL A 118 -7.87 4.98 4.16
CA VAL A 118 -8.36 6.09 3.33
C VAL A 118 -8.65 7.33 4.15
N ASP A 119 -9.40 7.23 5.25
CA ASP A 119 -9.76 8.39 6.08
C ASP A 119 -8.52 9.08 6.69
N PRO A 120 -7.56 8.37 7.32
CA PRO A 120 -6.37 9.01 7.86
C PRO A 120 -5.46 9.58 6.77
N LEU A 121 -5.31 8.87 5.65
CA LEU A 121 -4.54 9.36 4.51
C LEU A 121 -5.21 10.60 3.90
N MET A 122 -6.53 10.62 3.80
CA MET A 122 -7.26 11.74 3.25
C MET A 122 -7.12 12.97 4.15
N ALA A 123 -7.26 12.81 5.46
CA ALA A 123 -7.04 13.88 6.43
C ALA A 123 -5.62 14.47 6.32
N LEU A 124 -4.61 13.62 6.09
CA LEU A 124 -3.23 14.02 5.87
C LEU A 124 -3.07 14.83 4.58
N LEU A 125 -3.55 14.30 3.45
CA LEU A 125 -3.42 14.94 2.14
C LEU A 125 -4.21 16.26 2.05
N GLU A 126 -5.33 16.40 2.77
CA GLU A 126 -6.09 17.65 2.85
C GLU A 126 -5.49 18.68 3.81
N SER A 127 -4.65 18.25 4.76
CA SER A 127 -4.03 19.16 5.73
C SER A 127 -2.89 20.01 5.16
N ASP A 128 -2.29 19.56 4.04
CA ASP A 128 -1.17 20.24 3.38
C ASP A 128 -1.62 20.87 2.05
N GLU A 129 -1.71 22.21 2.04
CA GLU A 129 -2.17 23.00 0.88
C GLU A 129 -1.44 22.67 -0.44
N PRO A 130 -0.11 22.46 -0.49
CA PRO A 130 0.59 22.11 -1.73
C PRO A 130 0.17 20.77 -2.34
N ILE A 131 -0.26 19.81 -1.50
CA ILE A 131 -0.74 18.50 -1.95
C ILE A 131 -2.13 18.68 -2.56
N LYS A 132 -3.03 19.32 -1.80
CA LYS A 132 -4.42 19.53 -2.18
C LYS A 132 -4.58 20.31 -3.50
N SER A 133 -3.70 21.27 -3.78
CA SER A 133 -3.76 22.06 -5.00
C SER A 133 -3.25 21.33 -6.24
N SER A 134 -2.44 20.28 -6.05
CA SER A 134 -1.63 19.69 -7.12
C SER A 134 -2.02 18.25 -7.45
N LEU A 135 -2.70 17.57 -6.54
CA LEU A 135 -3.11 16.17 -6.68
C LEU A 135 -4.63 16.07 -6.91
N ASP A 136 -5.06 15.25 -7.87
CA ASP A 136 -6.47 14.90 -7.99
C ASP A 136 -6.87 13.87 -6.93
N LEU A 137 -7.58 14.33 -5.90
CA LEU A 137 -8.02 13.54 -4.75
C LEU A 137 -9.42 12.95 -4.92
N ASP A 138 -10.11 13.22 -6.03
CA ASP A 138 -11.49 12.75 -6.23
C ASP A 138 -11.56 11.22 -6.31
N ILE A 139 -10.49 10.58 -6.77
CA ILE A 139 -10.39 9.11 -6.80
C ILE A 139 -10.42 8.54 -5.38
N LEU A 140 -9.73 9.19 -4.43
CA LEU A 140 -9.71 8.74 -3.03
C LEU A 140 -11.03 9.02 -2.31
N ARG A 141 -11.74 10.09 -2.69
CA ARG A 141 -13.07 10.42 -2.15
C ARG A 141 -14.17 9.47 -2.59
N ASN A 142 -13.98 8.78 -3.71
CA ASN A 142 -14.95 7.85 -4.29
C ASN A 142 -14.58 6.38 -4.06
N PHE A 143 -13.57 6.12 -3.22
CA PHE A 143 -13.26 4.77 -2.73
C PHE A 143 -14.44 4.22 -1.91
#